data_AF-A0A2P5ADD7-F1
#
_entry.id   AF-A0A2P5ADD7-F1
#
_cell.length_a   1.000
_cell.length_b   1.000
_cell.length_c   1.000
_cell.angle_alpha   90.00
_cell.angle_beta   90.00
_cell.angle_gamma   90.00
#
_symmetry.space_group_name_H-M   'P 1'
#
loop_
_entity.id
_entity.type
_entity.pdbx_description
1 polymer ?
#
loop_
_entity_poly.entity_id
_entity_poly.type
_entity_poly.pdbx_seq_one_letter_code
_entity_poly.pdbx_strand_id
1 'polypeptide(L)'
;MHFLWIEATKVKTDACLANTEIYKSPSADGNRQKNEFSLTECVQIIEVLDGIDGDVYMKAVEKFKDLDWKEIFVNVSTLRKSAWLDRLSMSS
;
A
#
# COMPACT_ATOMS: atom_id res chain seq x y z
N MET A 1 55.93 -41.76 -4.40
CA MET A 1 54.68 -42.55 -4.46
C MET A 1 53.59 -41.68 -3.84
N HIS A 2 52.42 -41.37 -4.40
CA HIS A 2 51.64 -41.88 -5.53
C HIS A 2 50.50 -40.85 -5.69
N PHE A 3 50.41 -40.21 -6.88
CA PHE A 3 49.29 -39.56 -7.61
C PHE A 3 48.18 -38.82 -6.81
N LEU A 4 47.94 -37.50 -7.01
CA LEU A 4 47.03 -36.90 -8.04
C LEU A 4 45.77 -37.79 -8.26
N TRP A 5 44.50 -37.35 -8.21
CA TRP A 5 43.76 -36.53 -9.19
C TRP A 5 42.39 -36.19 -8.59
N ILE A 6 41.99 -34.92 -8.53
CA ILE A 6 40.67 -34.53 -9.06
C ILE A 6 40.90 -33.26 -9.87
N GLU A 7 40.80 -33.48 -11.17
CA GLU A 7 40.82 -32.52 -12.28
C GLU A 7 39.66 -31.53 -12.16
N ALA A 8 39.96 -30.24 -12.34
CA ALA A 8 39.58 -29.42 -13.50
C ALA A 8 38.07 -29.39 -13.79
N THR A 9 37.43 -28.22 -13.75
CA THR A 9 37.19 -27.34 -14.93
C THR A 9 36.18 -26.29 -14.44
N LYS A 10 36.09 -25.02 -14.84
CA LYS A 10 36.47 -24.23 -16.03
C LYS A 10 36.63 -22.77 -15.52
N VAL A 11 37.72 -22.07 -15.86
CA VAL A 11 37.76 -20.98 -16.88
C VAL A 11 36.73 -19.89 -16.60
N LYS A 12 37.11 -18.76 -15.97
CA LYS A 12 37.66 -17.52 -16.56
C LYS A 12 36.87 -16.99 -17.76
N THR A 13 36.03 -15.98 -17.54
CA THR A 13 35.82 -14.91 -18.54
C THR A 13 35.46 -13.59 -17.84
N ASP A 14 36.30 -12.59 -18.08
CA ASP A 14 36.08 -11.16 -17.86
C ASP A 14 35.08 -10.64 -18.89
N ALA A 15 34.11 -9.82 -18.48
CA ALA A 15 33.37 -8.95 -19.41
C ALA A 15 32.69 -7.80 -18.64
N CYS A 16 33.42 -6.70 -18.50
CA CYS A 16 32.82 -5.38 -18.43
C CYS A 16 32.39 -4.97 -19.85
N LEU A 17 31.08 -4.76 -20.06
CA LEU A 17 30.44 -3.87 -21.05
C LEU A 17 29.08 -4.47 -21.49
N ALA A 18 28.00 -3.79 -21.13
CA ALA A 18 27.13 -3.17 -22.14
C ALA A 18 25.96 -2.47 -21.42
N ASN A 19 26.03 -1.13 -21.46
CA ASN A 19 24.84 -0.29 -21.35
C ASN A 19 23.83 -0.79 -22.40
N THR A 20 22.66 -1.23 -21.95
CA THR A 20 21.49 -1.30 -22.82
C THR A 20 20.54 -0.20 -22.39
N GLU A 21 20.71 0.93 -23.05
CA GLU A 21 19.67 1.91 -23.29
C GLU A 21 18.47 1.18 -23.91
N ILE A 22 17.52 0.76 -23.09
CA ILE A 22 16.17 0.47 -23.57
C ILE A 22 15.40 1.78 -23.48
N TYR A 23 15.57 2.62 -24.50
CA TYR A 23 14.61 3.68 -24.78
C TYR A 23 13.65 3.22 -25.87
N LYS A 24 12.38 3.61 -25.66
CA LYS A 24 11.19 3.49 -26.53
C LYS A 24 10.37 2.23 -26.22
N SER A 25 9.39 2.34 -25.32
CA SER A 25 8.18 3.14 -25.56
C SER A 25 7.56 3.69 -24.25
N PRO A 26 7.03 4.93 -24.24
CA PRO A 26 6.15 5.39 -23.17
C PRO A 26 4.77 4.76 -23.38
N SER A 27 4.57 3.57 -22.84
CA SER A 27 3.21 3.10 -22.59
C SER A 27 2.75 3.78 -21.31
N ALA A 28 2.13 4.95 -21.48
CA ALA A 28 1.07 5.37 -20.58
C ALA A 28 0.16 4.17 -20.36
N ASP A 29 0.13 3.65 -19.13
CA ASP A 29 -1.08 3.66 -18.31
C ASP A 29 -0.83 2.89 -17.02
N GLY A 30 -0.98 3.61 -15.92
CA GLY A 30 -1.11 3.02 -14.60
C GLY A 30 0.19 2.73 -13.86
N ASN A 31 0.90 3.78 -13.45
CA ASN A 31 1.16 3.88 -12.01
C ASN A 31 -0.21 3.88 -11.34
N ARG A 32 -0.84 2.70 -11.25
CA ARG A 32 -1.92 2.46 -10.32
C ARG A 32 -1.16 2.53 -9.01
N GLN A 33 -0.97 3.76 -8.50
CA GLN A 33 -0.78 3.99 -7.09
C GLN A 33 -1.83 3.06 -6.50
N LYS A 34 -1.37 1.94 -5.93
CA LYS A 34 -2.25 1.11 -5.13
C LYS A 34 -2.86 2.14 -4.21
N ASN A 35 -4.15 2.39 -4.38
CA ASN A 35 -4.89 3.11 -3.38
C ASN A 35 -4.79 2.16 -2.18
N GLU A 36 -3.70 2.29 -1.41
CA GLU A 36 -3.37 1.41 -0.28
C GLU A 36 -4.56 1.39 0.68
N PHE A 37 -5.34 2.48 0.66
CA PHE A 37 -6.56 2.66 1.40
C PHE A 37 -7.77 2.59 0.45
N SER A 38 -8.49 1.47 0.51
CA SER A 38 -9.76 1.27 -0.19
C SER A 38 -10.95 1.65 0.71
N LEU A 39 -12.06 2.08 0.11
CA LEU A 39 -13.28 2.39 0.86
C LEU A 39 -13.73 1.19 1.72
N THR A 40 -13.62 -0.02 1.17
CA THR A 40 -13.95 -1.27 1.87
C THR A 40 -13.16 -1.43 3.18
N GLU A 41 -11.88 -1.06 3.19
CA GLU A 41 -11.05 -1.16 4.39
C GLU A 41 -11.46 -0.13 5.44
N CYS A 42 -11.78 1.10 5.01
CA CYS A 42 -12.29 2.14 5.90
C CYS A 42 -13.63 1.71 6.54
N VAL A 43 -14.52 1.11 5.76
CA VAL A 43 -15.80 0.59 6.24
C VAL A 43 -15.60 -0.56 7.23
N GLN A 44 -14.73 -1.54 6.92
CA GLN A 44 -14.42 -2.64 7.83
C GLN A 44 -13.89 -2.15 9.19
N ILE A 45 -13.07 -1.09 9.19
CA ILE A 45 -12.57 -0.50 10.43
C ILE A 45 -13.73 0.09 11.25
N ILE A 46 -14.70 0.75 10.62
CA ILE A 46 -15.87 1.28 11.34
C ILE A 46 -16.76 0.16 11.87
N GLU A 47 -16.97 -0.91 11.10
CA GLU A 47 -17.78 -2.06 11.53
C GLU A 47 -17.20 -2.77 12.76
N VAL A 48 -15.89 -2.68 12.98
CA VAL A 48 -15.21 -3.20 14.17
C VAL A 48 -15.34 -2.26 15.38
N LEU A 49 -15.67 -0.97 15.17
CA LEU A 49 -15.91 -0.01 16.24
C LEU A 49 -17.33 -0.19 16.78
N ASP A 50 -17.43 -0.55 18.06
CA ASP A 50 -18.70 -0.65 18.76
C ASP A 50 -19.28 0.74 19.06
N GLY A 51 -20.60 0.89 18.98
CA GLY A 51 -21.32 2.11 19.37
C GLY A 51 -21.35 3.22 18.31
N ILE A 52 -21.14 2.91 17.03
CA ILE A 52 -21.31 3.88 15.94
C ILE A 52 -22.78 3.99 15.54
N ASP A 53 -23.34 5.20 15.64
CA ASP A 53 -24.70 5.49 15.17
C ASP A 53 -24.77 5.48 13.62
N GLY A 54 -25.93 5.10 13.08
CA GLY A 54 -26.14 5.02 11.63
C GLY A 54 -25.94 6.36 10.89
N ASP A 55 -26.28 7.49 11.51
CA ASP A 55 -26.04 8.82 10.94
C ASP A 55 -24.54 9.12 10.84
N VAL A 56 -23.80 8.79 11.90
CA VAL A 56 -22.33 8.93 11.98
C VAL A 56 -21.65 8.05 10.95
N TYR A 57 -22.14 6.81 10.79
CA TYR A 57 -21.66 5.89 9.76
C TYR A 57 -21.82 6.49 8.36
N MET A 58 -23.01 6.98 8.00
CA MET A 58 -23.24 7.58 6.68
C MET A 58 -22.37 8.81 6.44
N LYS A 59 -22.20 9.68 7.44
CA LYS A 59 -21.31 10.85 7.37
C LYS A 59 -19.85 10.44 7.16
N ALA A 60 -19.38 9.40 7.85
CA ALA A 60 -18.02 8.89 7.68
C ALA A 60 -17.81 8.29 6.29
N VAL A 61 -18.77 7.50 5.78
CA VAL A 61 -18.75 6.96 4.42
C VAL A 61 -18.70 8.08 3.37
N GLU A 62 -19.40 9.20 3.60
CA GLU A 62 -19.31 10.36 2.73
C GLU A 62 -17.90 10.98 2.73
N LYS A 63 -17.26 11.12 3.89
CA LYS A 63 -15.87 11.61 3.99
C LYS A 63 -14.88 10.67 3.31
N PHE A 64 -15.09 9.37 3.38
CA PHE A 64 -14.24 8.40 2.70
C PHE A 64 -14.35 8.41 1.18
N LYS A 65 -15.22 9.21 0.55
CA LYS A 65 -15.14 9.43 -0.90
C LYS A 65 -13.81 10.08 -1.29
N ASP A 66 -13.29 10.92 -0.41
CA ASP A 66 -12.01 11.62 -0.56
C ASP A 66 -10.83 10.75 -0.13
N LEU A 67 -9.72 10.82 -0.88
CA LEU A 67 -8.56 9.93 -0.66
C LEU A 67 -7.74 10.34 0.55
N ASP A 68 -7.56 11.64 0.79
CA ASP A 68 -6.81 12.15 1.94
C ASP A 68 -7.53 11.76 3.24
N TRP A 69 -8.86 11.85 3.26
CA TRP A 69 -9.65 11.42 4.40
C TRP A 69 -9.52 9.92 4.68
N LYS A 70 -9.47 9.07 3.63
CA LYS A 70 -9.22 7.62 3.81
C LYS A 70 -7.85 7.37 4.42
N GLU A 71 -6.81 8.00 3.88
CA GLU A 71 -5.43 7.83 4.36
C GLU A 71 -5.29 8.25 5.82
N ILE A 72 -5.80 9.45 6.16
CA ILE A 72 -5.81 9.95 7.54
C ILE A 72 -6.54 8.96 8.44
N PHE A 73 -7.73 8.51 8.03
CA PHE A 73 -8.52 7.59 8.83
C PHE A 73 -7.81 6.26 9.04
N VAL A 74 -7.24 5.62 8.02
CA VAL A 74 -6.55 4.34 8.20
C VAL A 74 -5.33 4.50 9.11
N ASN A 75 -4.58 5.59 8.97
CA ASN A 75 -3.33 5.83 9.70
C ASN A 75 -3.51 6.31 11.16
N VAL A 76 -4.70 6.79 11.56
CA VAL A 76 -4.95 7.14 12.98
C VAL A 76 -5.19 5.90 13.85
N SER A 77 -4.82 5.97 15.13
CA SER A 77 -5.09 4.89 16.08
C SER A 77 -6.59 4.71 16.37
N THR A 78 -7.00 3.49 16.73
CA THR A 78 -8.41 3.14 17.01
C THR A 78 -9.08 4.07 18.02
N LEU A 79 -8.37 4.45 19.09
CA LEU A 79 -8.83 5.45 20.07
C LEU A 79 -9.18 6.81 19.43
N ARG A 80 -8.36 7.26 18.47
CA ARG A 80 -8.59 8.52 17.76
C ARG A 80 -9.67 8.39 16.68
N LYS A 81 -9.88 7.18 16.12
CA LYS A 81 -10.97 6.90 15.17
C LYS A 81 -12.33 7.13 15.82
N SER A 82 -12.56 6.59 17.02
CA SER A 82 -13.81 6.81 17.76
C SER A 82 -14.04 8.30 18.06
N ALA A 83 -13.01 9.01 18.54
CA ALA A 83 -13.11 10.46 18.79
C ALA A 83 -13.34 11.29 17.52
N TRP A 84 -12.82 10.82 16.39
CA TRP A 84 -13.03 11.46 15.09
C TRP A 84 -14.48 11.28 14.61
N LEU A 85 -15.02 10.07 14.74
CA LEU A 85 -16.43 9.75 14.43
C LEU A 85 -17.39 10.51 15.35
N ASP A 86 -17.08 10.62 16.64
CA ASP A 86 -17.86 11.41 17.61
C ASP A 86 -17.97 12.88 17.18
N ARG A 87 -16.87 13.48 16.71
CA ARG A 87 -16.89 14.85 16.16
C ARG A 87 -17.74 14.99 14.91
N LEU A 88 -17.81 13.97 14.06
CA LEU A 88 -18.70 13.97 12.90
C LEU A 88 -20.17 13.96 13.31
N SER A 89 -20.50 13.31 14.44
CA SER A 89 -21.84 13.33 15.00
C SER A 89 -22.26 14.73 15.45
N MET A 90 -21.33 15.48 16.05
CA MET A 90 -21.61 16.81 16.63
C MET A 90 -21.67 17.94 15.60
N SER A 91 -21.18 17.72 14.39
CA SER A 91 -21.13 18.70 13.30
C SER A 91 -22.39 18.61 12.42
N SER A 92 -23.56 18.82 13.03
CA SER A 92 -24.86 18.93 12.33
C SER A 92 -25.08 20.30 11.70
#